data_AF-A0A2G2VYQ0-F1
#
_entry.id   AF-A0A2G2VYQ0-F1
#
_cell.length_a   1.000
_cell.length_b   1.000
_cell.length_c   1.000
_cell.angle_alpha   90.00
_cell.angle_beta   90.00
_cell.angle_gamma   90.00
#
_symmetry.space_group_name_H-M   'P 1'
#
loop_
_entity.id
_entity.type
_entity.pdbx_description
1 polymer ?
#
loop_
_entity_poly.entity_id
_entity_poly.type
_entity_poly.pdbx_seq_one_letter_code
_entity_poly.pdbx_strand_id
1 'polypeptide(L)' 'MEFEMLGISKKVTISKDDTVIIDGAGQKKSMEKRCEQIKSAIELSTSDYDKEKLQERLAKISGGVAEKHV' A
#
# COMPACT_ATOMS: atom_id res chain seq x y z
N MET A 1 -6.16 5.96 24.94
CA MET A 1 -5.62 5.54 23.62
C MET A 1 -5.51 4.04 23.67
N GLU A 2 -6.34 3.37 22.89
CA GLU A 2 -6.52 1.93 22.92
C GLU A 2 -5.63 1.32 21.84
N PHE A 3 -4.85 0.30 22.19
CA PHE A 3 -3.85 -0.32 21.31
C PHE A 3 -4.45 -0.85 19.99
N GLU A 4 -5.77 -1.01 19.91
CA GLU A 4 -6.53 -1.45 18.73
C GLU A 4 -6.43 -0.49 17.52
N MET A 5 -6.12 0.80 17.73
CA MET A 5 -5.96 1.75 16.63
C MET A 5 -4.56 1.71 15.98
N LEU A 6 -3.60 0.98 16.58
CA LEU A 6 -2.24 0.89 16.08
C LEU A 6 -2.07 -0.26 15.08
N GLY A 7 -1.36 -0.01 13.99
CA GLY A 7 -1.00 -1.03 13.01
C GLY A 7 0.13 -1.94 13.53
N ILE A 8 0.15 -3.19 13.07
CA ILE A 8 1.20 -4.17 13.38
C ILE A 8 1.98 -4.48 12.09
N SER A 9 3.30 -4.63 12.20
CA SER A 9 4.16 -5.08 11.10
C SER A 9 5.29 -5.94 11.64
N LYS A 10 5.81 -6.86 10.83
CA LYS A 10 6.92 -7.72 11.24
C LYS A 10 8.27 -7.02 11.23
N LYS A 11 8.52 -6.15 10.24
CA LYS A 11 9.79 -5.44 10.11
C LYS A 11 9.58 -4.05 9.53
N VAL A 12 10.21 -3.07 10.17
CA VAL A 12 10.28 -1.69 9.68
C VAL A 12 11.76 -1.35 9.51
N THR A 13 12.13 -0.76 8.38
CA THR A 13 13.47 -0.25 8.12
C THR A 13 13.36 1.20 7.68
N ILE A 14 14.09 2.07 8.36
CA ILE A 14 14.09 3.52 8.12
C ILE A 14 15.52 3.91 7.75
N SER A 15 15.68 4.54 6.59
CA SER A 15 16.93 5.15 6.13
C SER A 15 16.76 6.67 6.08
N LYS A 16 17.81 7.39 5.65
CA LYS A 16 17.75 8.85 5.48
C LYS A 16 16.69 9.27 4.45
N ASP A 17 16.51 8.46 3.42
CA ASP A 17 15.73 8.81 2.24
C ASP A 17 14.42 7.99 2.14
N ASP A 18 14.36 6.81 2.76
CA ASP A 18 13.26 5.87 2.59
C ASP A 18 12.75 5.26 3.91
N THR A 19 11.49 4.83 3.89
CA THR A 19 10.89 4.01 4.94
C THR A 19 10.22 2.81 4.31
N VAL A 20 10.61 1.62 4.74
CA VAL A 20 10.10 0.34 4.24
C VAL A 20 9.42 -0.40 5.39
N ILE A 21 8.15 -0.77 5.18
CA ILE A 21 7.34 -1.54 6.12
C ILE A 21 7.02 -2.88 5.46
N ILE A 22 7.40 -3.98 6.11
CA ILE A 22 7.32 -5.34 5.58
C ILE A 22 6.41 -6.19 6.48
N ASP A 23 5.57 -7.02 5.85
CA ASP A 23 4.61 -7.91 6.50
C ASP A 23 3.72 -7.17 7.51
N GLY A 24 2.98 -6.16 7.02
CA GLY A 24 1.92 -5.51 7.81
C GLY A 24 0.79 -6.48 8.11
N ALA A 25 0.34 -6.58 9.36
CA ALA A 25 -0.76 -7.48 9.79
C ALA A 25 -2.16 -6.94 9.41
N GLY A 26 -2.23 -6.09 8.38
CA GLY A 26 -3.51 -5.63 7.84
C GLY A 26 -4.29 -6.79 7.22
N GLN A 27 -5.62 -6.75 7.28
CA GLN A 27 -6.45 -7.75 6.62
C GLN A 27 -6.23 -7.69 5.10
N LYS A 28 -5.82 -8.82 4.48
CA LYS A 28 -5.58 -8.91 3.02
C LYS A 28 -6.74 -8.35 2.19
N LYS A 29 -7.98 -8.68 2.56
CA LYS A 29 -9.20 -8.17 1.91
C LYS A 29 -9.29 -6.64 1.90
N SER A 30 -8.87 -5.97 2.97
CA SER A 30 -8.88 -4.50 3.04
C SER A 30 -7.82 -3.89 2.11
N MET A 31 -6.69 -4.57 1.92
CA MET A 31 -5.65 -4.15 0.97
C MET A 31 -6.11 -4.37 -0.48
N GLU A 32 -6.68 -5.52 -0.79
CA GLU A 32 -7.25 -5.82 -2.12
C GLU A 32 -8.33 -4.79 -2.50
N LYS A 33 -9.27 -4.53 -1.60
CA LYS A 33 -10.29 -3.49 -1.78
C LYS A 33 -9.67 -2.12 -2.04
N ARG A 34 -8.57 -1.79 -1.37
CA ARG A 34 -7.87 -0.51 -1.57
C ARG A 34 -7.19 -0.46 -2.94
N CYS A 35 -6.57 -1.55 -3.37
CA CYS A 35 -5.97 -1.68 -4.70
C CYS A 35 -7.02 -1.53 -5.80
N GLU A 36 -8.18 -2.18 -5.66
CA GLU A 36 -9.30 -2.04 -6.61
C GLU A 36 -9.81 -0.61 -6.69
N GLN A 37 -10.02 0.06 -5.55
CA GLN A 37 -10.41 1.47 -5.52
C GLN A 37 -9.43 2.38 -6.28
N ILE A 38 -8.12 2.13 -6.13
CA ILE A 38 -7.08 2.92 -6.81
C ILE A 38 -7.07 2.60 -8.30
N LYS A 39 -7.23 1.33 -8.71
CA LYS A 39 -7.36 0.94 -10.12
C LYS A 39 -8.53 1.64 -10.80
N SER A 40 -9.71 1.64 -10.18
CA SER A 40 -10.87 2.37 -10.70
C SER A 40 -10.61 3.87 -10.78
N ALA A 41 -9.91 4.46 -9.81
CA ALA A 41 -9.55 5.88 -9.85
C ALA A 41 -8.56 6.22 -10.99
N ILE A 42 -7.65 5.30 -11.34
CA ILE A 42 -6.74 5.46 -12.49
C ILE A 42 -7.53 5.49 -13.80
N GLU A 43 -8.49 4.58 -13.95
CA GLU A 43 -9.33 4.48 -15.16
C GLU A 43 -10.21 5.71 -15.37
N LEU A 44 -10.73 6.27 -14.27
CA LEU A 44 -11.59 7.46 -14.30
C LEU A 44 -10.81 8.78 -14.42
N SER A 45 -9.49 8.76 -14.18
CA SER A 45 -8.66 9.96 -14.30
C SER A 45 -8.37 10.30 -15.75
N THR A 46 -8.48 11.58 -16.10
CA THR A 46 -8.11 12.11 -17.43
C THR A 46 -6.74 12.79 -17.42
N SER A 47 -6.15 13.00 -16.25
CA SER A 47 -4.85 13.65 -16.05
C SER A 47 -3.75 12.60 -15.97
N ASP A 48 -2.75 12.70 -16.85
CA ASP A 48 -1.61 11.76 -16.86
C ASP A 48 -0.76 11.88 -15.59
N TYR A 49 -0.66 13.08 -15.01
CA TYR A 49 -0.02 13.31 -13.71
C TYR A 49 -0.73 12.53 -12.59
N ASP A 50 -2.06 12.58 -12.56
CA ASP A 50 -2.84 11.88 -11.54
C ASP A 50 -2.76 10.36 -11.73
N LYS A 51 -2.78 9.89 -12.97
CA LYS A 51 -2.57 8.46 -13.28
C LYS A 51 -1.22 7.99 -12.79
N GLU A 52 -0.14 8.73 -13.06
CA GLU A 52 1.21 8.41 -12.61
C GLU A 52 1.28 8.31 -11.08
N LYS A 53 0.72 9.30 -10.36
CA LYS A 53 0.70 9.29 -8.88
C LYS A 53 -0.15 8.18 -8.29
N LEU A 54 -1.27 7.84 -8.91
CA LEU A 54 -2.10 6.72 -8.49
C LEU A 54 -1.40 5.37 -8.77
N GLN A 55 -0.67 5.24 -9.87
CA GLN A 55 0.13 4.07 -10.18
C GLN A 55 1.31 3.89 -9.20
N GLU A 56 2.05 4.95 -8.87
CA GLU A 56 3.10 4.93 -7.83
C GLU A 56 2.53 4.44 -6.49
N ARG A 57 1.35 4.95 -6.12
CA ARG A 57 0.68 4.58 -4.87
C ARG A 57 0.20 3.13 -4.90
N LEU A 58 -0.38 2.68 -6.01
CA LEU A 58 -0.78 1.28 -6.19
C LEU A 58 0.41 0.35 -6.03
N ALA A 59 1.52 0.66 -6.71
CA ALA A 59 2.76 -0.11 -6.65
C ALA A 59 3.31 -0.24 -5.22
N LYS A 60 3.30 0.85 -4.44
CA LYS A 60 3.73 0.84 -3.03
C LYS A 60 2.84 -0.03 -2.15
N ILE A 61 1.52 0.01 -2.37
CA ILE A 61 0.57 -0.82 -1.61
C ILE A 61 0.72 -2.29 -2.00
N SER A 62 0.78 -2.62 -3.29
CA SER A 62 0.98 -4.00 -3.76
C SER A 62 2.35 -4.57 -3.38
N GLY A 63 3.41 -3.75 -3.35
CA GLY A 63 4.76 -4.18 -2.99
C GLY A 63 4.98 -4.36 -1.49
N GLY A 64 4.27 -3.60 -0.64
CA GLY A 64 4.27 -3.80 0.81
C GLY A 64 3.45 -5.02 1.26
N VAL A 65 2.52 -5.49 0.43
CA VAL A 65 1.89 -6.82 0.54
C VAL A 65 2.82 -7.82 -0.12
N ALA A 66 4.02 -7.99 0.45
CA ALA A 66 4.88 -9.09 0.10
C ALA A 66 4.20 -10.40 0.52
N GLU A 67 3.26 -10.87 -0.31
CA GLU A 67 2.94 -12.28 -0.35
C GLU A 67 4.24 -13.01 -0.66
N LYS A 68 4.56 -14.02 0.14
CA LYS A 68 5.50 -15.07 -0.27
C LYS A 68 5.01 -15.60 -1.62
N HIS A 69 5.53 -15.08 -2.72
CA HIS A 69 5.66 -15.87 -3.92
C HIS A 69 6.77 -16.88 -3.63
N VAL A 70 6.44 -18.15 -3.81
CA VAL A 70 7.37 -19.28 -3.79
C VAL A 70 8.54 -19.01 -4.74
#